data_AF-A0A9Q3KG21-F1
#
_entry.id   AF-A0A9Q3KG21-F1
#
_cell.length_a   1.000
_cell.length_b   1.000
_cell.length_c   1.000
_cell.angle_alpha   90.00
_cell.angle_beta   90.00
_cell.angle_gamma   90.00
#
_symmetry.space_group_name_H-M   'P 1'
#
loop_
_entity.id
_entity.type
_entity.pdbx_description
1 polymer ?
#
loop_
_entity_poly.entity_id
_entity_poly.type
_entity_poly.pdbx_seq_one_letter_code
_entity_poly.pdbx_strand_id
1 'polypeptide(L)' 'MNDTFDYAKQKWDKSQKVPDFKVGDLVLVSVWSFNDIKGPNKLKYSYVGPVFIVTLHGTNAVQMELSGELENEHPTF' A
#
# COMPACT_ATOMS: atom_id res chain seq x y z
N MET A 1 -8.07 3.20 25.24
CA MET A 1 -7.42 3.75 24.03
C MET A 1 -6.83 2.66 23.12
N ASN A 2 -6.51 1.45 23.61
CA ASN A 2 -6.02 0.35 22.77
C ASN A 2 -7.12 -0.36 21.96
N ASP A 3 -8.35 -0.46 22.49
CA ASP A 3 -9.44 -1.21 21.85
C ASP A 3 -9.84 -0.71 20.45
N THR A 4 -9.75 0.59 20.18
CA THR A 4 -10.16 1.15 18.88
C THR A 4 -9.18 0.79 17.76
N PHE A 5 -7.88 0.77 18.06
CA PHE A 5 -6.85 0.37 17.10
C PHE A 5 -6.92 -1.12 16.82
N ASP A 6 -7.09 -1.95 17.85
CA ASP A 6 -7.21 -3.39 17.70
C ASP A 6 -8.47 -3.79 16.92
N TYR A 7 -9.59 -3.10 17.17
CA TYR A 7 -10.83 -3.29 16.41
C TYR A 7 -10.66 -2.94 14.92
N ALA A 8 -10.03 -1.79 14.62
CA ALA A 8 -9.79 -1.37 13.24
C ALA A 8 -8.89 -2.37 12.49
N LYS A 9 -7.82 -2.82 13.15
CA LYS A 9 -6.90 -3.83 12.61
C LYS A 9 -7.62 -5.15 12.32
N GLN A 10 -8.36 -5.70 13.29
CA GLN A 10 -9.08 -6.96 13.09
C GLN A 10 -10.13 -6.88 11.99
N LYS A 11 -10.85 -5.75 11.89
CA LYS A 11 -11.83 -5.53 10.82
C LYS A 11 -11.16 -5.52 9.46
N TRP A 12 -10.00 -4.86 9.34
CA TRP A 12 -9.23 -4.81 8.11
C TRP A 12 -8.74 -6.20 7.72
N ASP A 13 -8.07 -6.90 8.64
CA ASP A 13 -7.51 -8.25 8.42
C ASP A 13 -8.59 -9.26 7.99
N LYS A 14 -9.81 -9.16 8.53
CA LYS A 14 -10.93 -10.04 8.16
C LYS A 14 -11.47 -9.77 6.75
N SER A 15 -11.42 -8.53 6.28
CA SER A 15 -11.97 -8.13 4.98
C SER A 15 -11.01 -8.36 3.81
N GLN A 16 -9.71 -8.38 4.09
CA GLN A 16 -8.69 -8.52 3.04
C GLN A 16 -8.44 -9.98 2.71
N LYS A 17 -8.37 -10.29 1.41
CA LYS A 17 -7.87 -11.57 0.96
C LYS A 17 -6.36 -11.61 1.15
N VAL A 18 -5.84 -12.75 1.60
CA VAL A 18 -4.40 -13.00 1.66
C VAL A 18 -3.87 -12.99 0.22
N PRO A 19 -2.95 -12.09 -0.13
CA PRO A 19 -2.34 -12.08 -1.45
C PRO A 19 -1.18 -13.08 -1.53
N ASP A 20 -0.94 -13.66 -2.71
CA ASP A 20 0.14 -14.62 -2.96
C ASP A 20 1.49 -13.94 -3.31
N PHE A 21 1.73 -12.74 -2.78
CA PHE A 21 2.94 -11.97 -3.07
C PHE A 21 4.19 -12.60 -2.46
N LYS A 22 5.30 -12.49 -3.17
CA LYS A 22 6.63 -12.90 -2.70
C LYS A 22 7.58 -11.71 -2.67
N VAL A 23 8.54 -11.78 -1.76
CA VAL A 23 9.67 -10.83 -1.75
C VAL A 23 10.41 -10.93 -3.09
N GLY A 24 10.64 -9.78 -3.73
CA GLY A 24 11.24 -9.68 -5.06
C GLY A 24 10.23 -9.65 -6.21
N ASP A 25 8.93 -9.87 -5.96
CA ASP A 25 7.92 -9.71 -7.01
C ASP A 25 7.79 -8.23 -7.41
N LEU A 26 7.54 -8.02 -8.71
CA LEU A 26 7.21 -6.73 -9.28
C LEU A 26 5.70 -6.53 -9.29
N VAL A 27 5.23 -5.50 -8.59
CA VAL A 27 3.81 -5.20 -8.46
C VAL A 27 3.50 -3.77 -8.91
N LEU A 28 2.23 -3.55 -9.28
CA LEU A 28 1.70 -2.23 -9.56
C LEU A 28 0.92 -1.73 -8.35
N VAL A 29 1.22 -0.51 -7.91
CA VAL A 29 0.55 0.14 -6.77
C VAL A 29 -0.64 0.94 -7.28
N SER A 30 -1.84 0.67 -6.76
CA SER A 30 -3.01 1.49 -7.09
C SER A 30 -2.90 2.84 -6.40
N VAL A 31 -3.11 3.91 -7.16
CA VAL A 31 -3.02 5.29 -6.64
C VAL A 31 -4.38 5.86 -6.23
N TRP A 32 -5.42 5.02 -6.20
CA TRP A 32 -6.77 5.45 -5.87
C TRP A 32 -6.85 6.06 -4.47
N SER A 33 -6.20 5.41 -3.50
CA SER A 33 -6.10 5.92 -2.12
C SER A 33 -5.24 7.18 -1.98
N PHE A 34 -4.29 7.41 -2.90
CA PHE A 34 -3.46 8.63 -2.90
C PHE A 34 -4.23 9.83 -3.47
N ASN A 35 -5.07 9.59 -4.48
CA ASN A 35 -5.90 10.61 -5.11
C ASN A 35 -6.97 11.18 -4.16
N ASP A 36 -7.43 10.40 -3.18
CA ASP A 36 -8.38 10.88 -2.16
C ASP A 36 -7.71 11.83 -1.15
N ILE A 37 -6.38 11.79 -1.02
CA ILE A 37 -5.61 12.61 -0.06
C ILE A 37 -5.20 13.96 -0.67
N LYS A 38 -4.90 14.03 -1.98
CA LYS A 38 -4.26 15.19 -2.62
C LYS A 38 -5.14 16.01 -3.58
N GLY A 39 -6.34 16.42 -3.15
CA GLY A 39 -7.09 17.52 -3.80
C GLY A 39 -7.10 17.47 -5.36
N PRO A 40 -6.95 18.61 -6.08
CA PRO A 40 -7.08 18.65 -7.53
C PRO A 40 -5.89 18.06 -8.33
N ASN A 41 -4.77 17.72 -7.69
CA ASN A 41 -3.59 17.15 -8.36
C ASN A 41 -3.64 15.63 -8.32
N LYS A 42 -4.60 15.07 -9.06
CA LYS A 42 -4.76 13.62 -9.20
C LYS A 42 -3.64 13.04 -10.06
N LEU A 43 -3.09 11.92 -9.62
CA LEU A 43 -2.19 11.11 -10.44
C LEU A 43 -2.94 10.64 -11.69
N LYS A 44 -2.28 10.78 -12.85
CA LYS A 44 -2.88 10.59 -14.17
C LYS A 44 -3.28 9.13 -14.42
N TYR A 45 -2.51 8.19 -13.91
CA TYR A 45 -2.71 6.75 -14.09
C TYR A 45 -3.34 6.14 -12.85
N SER A 46 -4.17 5.11 -13.01
CA SER A 46 -4.80 4.42 -11.88
C SER A 46 -3.83 3.52 -11.09
N TYR A 47 -2.66 3.24 -11.68
CA TYR A 47 -1.60 2.43 -11.11
C TYR A 47 -0.23 3.04 -11.45
N VAL A 48 0.72 2.89 -10.53
CA VAL A 48 2.12 3.31 -10.69
C VAL A 48 3.04 2.14 -10.33
N GLY A 49 4.13 1.99 -11.07
CA GLY A 49 5.05 0.87 -10.95
C GLY A 49 5.46 0.32 -12.32
N PRO A 50 6.35 -0.67 -12.37
CA PRO A 50 6.47 -1.76 -11.39
C PRO A 50 7.40 -1.46 -10.21
N VAL A 51 7.03 -1.96 -9.03
CA VAL A 51 7.73 -1.73 -7.76
C VAL A 51 8.09 -3.08 -7.13
N PHE A 52 9.26 -3.17 -6.50
CA PHE A 52 9.69 -4.38 -5.80
C PHE A 52 9.10 -4.47 -4.41
N ILE A 53 8.63 -5.67 -4.06
CA ILE A 53 8.34 -6.02 -2.67
C ILE A 53 9.64 -6.35 -1.96
N VAL A 54 9.98 -5.56 -0.94
CA VAL A 54 11.22 -5.70 -0.15
C VAL A 54 11.00 -6.65 1.02
N THR A 55 9.86 -6.52 1.70
CA THR A 55 9.56 -7.30 2.91
C THR A 55 8.07 -7.59 3.00
N LEU A 56 7.70 -8.77 3.49
CA LEU A 56 6.32 -9.10 3.86
C LEU A 56 6.14 -8.90 5.37
N HIS A 57 5.13 -8.13 5.75
CA HIS A 57 4.75 -7.88 7.14
C HIS A 57 3.44 -8.63 7.45
N GLY A 58 3.56 -9.79 8.10
CA GLY A 58 2.41 -10.65 8.38
C GLY A 58 1.79 -11.21 7.10
N THR A 59 0.46 -11.31 7.06
CA THR A 59 -0.27 -12.02 5.99
C THR A 59 -0.76 -11.11 4.86
N ASN A 60 -0.81 -9.79 5.07
CA ASN A 60 -1.51 -8.85 4.18
C ASN A 60 -0.85 -7.48 4.04
N ALA A 61 0.28 -7.23 4.69
CA ALA A 61 1.03 -5.99 4.55
C ALA A 61 2.39 -6.26 3.90
N VAL A 62 2.84 -5.34 3.06
CA VAL A 62 4.10 -5.46 2.32
C VAL A 62 4.81 -4.12 2.33
N GLN A 63 6.12 -4.15 2.55
CA GLN A 63 6.98 -2.99 2.40
C GLN A 63 7.52 -2.97 0.97
N MET A 64 7.37 -1.83 0.31
CA MET A 64 7.77 -1.62 -1.08
C MET A 64 8.73 -0.44 -1.17
N GLU A 65 9.73 -0.54 -2.04
CA GLU A 65 10.64 0.57 -2.33
C GLU A 65 10.03 1.45 -3.41
N LEU A 66 9.39 2.55 -3.00
CA LEU A 66 8.74 3.47 -3.93
C LEU A 66 9.78 4.26 -4.73
N SER A 67 9.64 4.26 -6.06
CA SER A 67 10.52 5.00 -6.98
C SER A 67 9.73 5.96 -7.88
N GLY A 68 10.34 7.05 -8.34
CA GLY A 68 9.76 7.95 -9.33
C GLY A 68 8.62 8.83 -8.77
N GLU A 69 7.43 8.76 -9.37
CA GLU A 69 6.28 9.61 -8.97
C GLU A 69 5.79 9.36 -7.53
N LEU A 70 6.14 8.21 -6.92
CA LEU A 70 5.77 7.85 -5.56
C LEU A 70 6.86 8.14 -4.51
N GLU A 71 8.07 8.53 -4.92
CA GLU A 71 9.22 8.79 -4.03
C GLU A 71 8.95 9.96 -3.06
N ASN A 72 8.14 10.92 -3.49
CA ASN A 72 7.77 12.11 -2.71
C ASN A 72 6.42 11.99 -1.98
N GLU A 73 5.74 10.85 -2.06
CA GLU A 73 4.38 10.70 -1.53
C GLU A 73 4.35 10.27 -0.05
N HIS A 74 5.29 9.43 0.42
CA HIS A 74 5.56 9.19 1.86
C HIS A 74 6.71 8.18 2.03
N PRO A 75 7.59 8.31 3.05
CA PRO A 75 8.75 7.43 3.22
C PRO A 75 8.44 6.01 3.71
N THR A 76 7.19 5.65 4.02
CA THR A 76 6.88 4.32 4.59
C THR A 76 5.40 3.97 4.43
N PHE A 77 5.12 2.82 3.79
CA PHE A 77 3.86 2.08 3.88
C PHE A 77 4.18 0.62 4.23
#